data_AF-A0ABD7LHE8-F1
#
_entry.id   AF-A0ABD7LHE8-F1
#
_cell.length_a   1.000
_cell.length_b   1.000
_cell.length_c   1.000
_cell.angle_alpha   90.00
_cell.angle_beta   90.00
_cell.angle_gamma   90.00
#
_symmetry.space_group_name_H-M   'P 1'
#
loop_
_entity.id
_entity.type
_entity.pdbx_description
1 polymer ?
#
loop_
_entity_poly.entity_id
_entity_poly.type
_entity_poly.pdbx_seq_one_letter_code
_entity_poly.pdbx_strand_id
1 'polypeptide(L)'
;MTETLITGGGVTAGIDMALTIMADIAGAEYAQAVQLGIEYAPAPPFDCGRPERAAPEILEAVAARMNRVRVDRYDAVRRAAQRMQEGALEQR
;
A
#
# COMPACT_ATOMS: atom_id res chain seq x y z
N MET A 1 -18.54 -5.35 -9.23
CA MET A 1 -18.35 -5.46 -7.75
C MET A 1 -19.54 -4.91 -6.95
N THR A 2 -19.93 -5.57 -5.85
CA THR A 2 -20.91 -5.05 -4.85
C THR A 2 -20.26 -4.53 -3.55
N GLU A 3 -18.96 -4.72 -3.37
CA GLU A 3 -18.21 -4.17 -2.23
C GLU A 3 -17.58 -2.81 -2.57
N THR A 4 -17.63 -1.87 -1.63
CA THR A 4 -17.07 -0.50 -1.79
C THR A 4 -15.70 -0.33 -1.14
N LEU A 5 -15.23 -1.32 -0.37
CA LEU A 5 -13.92 -1.32 0.27
C LEU A 5 -12.98 -2.25 -0.48
N ILE A 6 -11.90 -1.69 -1.02
CA ILE A 6 -10.84 -2.44 -1.69
C ILE A 6 -9.51 -1.99 -1.07
N THR A 7 -8.66 -2.95 -0.71
CA THR A 7 -7.35 -2.66 -0.09
C THR A 7 -6.23 -3.33 -0.88
N GLY A 8 -5.10 -2.61 -1.01
CA GLY A 8 -3.88 -3.13 -1.62
C GLY A 8 -2.87 -3.54 -0.54
N GLY A 9 -2.17 -4.66 -0.75
CA GLY A 9 -1.21 -5.18 0.22
C GLY A 9 0.09 -4.37 0.30
N GLY A 10 0.92 -4.46 -0.74
CA GLY A 10 2.22 -3.78 -0.83
C GLY A 10 2.15 -2.40 -1.49
N VAL A 11 3.29 -1.71 -1.54
CA VAL A 11 3.40 -0.36 -2.13
C VAL A 11 2.91 -0.34 -3.59
N THR A 12 3.35 -1.30 -4.41
CA THR A 12 3.00 -1.36 -5.84
C THR A 12 1.64 -1.99 -6.11
N ALA A 13 1.06 -2.71 -5.14
CA ALA A 13 -0.23 -3.40 -5.30
C ALA A 13 -1.39 -2.44 -5.61
N GLY A 14 -1.23 -1.14 -5.30
CA GLY A 14 -2.20 -0.13 -5.68
C GLY A 14 -2.39 0.03 -7.19
N ILE A 15 -1.35 -0.23 -8.00
CA ILE A 15 -1.45 -0.14 -9.46
C ILE A 15 -2.28 -1.31 -10.00
N ASP A 16 -1.98 -2.53 -9.56
CA ASP A 16 -2.74 -3.74 -9.94
C ASP A 16 -4.22 -3.61 -9.54
N MET A 17 -4.46 -3.10 -8.33
CA MET A 17 -5.80 -2.84 -7.81
C MET A 17 -6.54 -1.79 -8.63
N ALA A 18 -5.89 -0.68 -8.99
CA ALA A 18 -6.49 0.37 -9.80
C ALA A 18 -6.88 -0.13 -11.19
N LEU A 19 -6.04 -0.93 -11.85
CA LEU A 19 -6.37 -1.54 -13.14
C LEU A 19 -7.58 -2.48 -13.04
N THR A 20 -7.67 -3.25 -11.95
CA THR A 20 -8.84 -4.12 -11.67
C THR A 20 -10.11 -3.29 -11.51
N ILE A 21 -10.05 -2.21 -10.72
CA ILE A 21 -11.19 -1.30 -10.51
C ILE A 21 -11.60 -0.63 -11.83
N MET A 22 -10.64 -0.21 -12.66
CA MET A 22 -10.91 0.35 -13.98
C MET A 22 -11.63 -0.63 -14.89
N ALA A 23 -11.24 -1.91 -14.87
CA ALA A 23 -11.91 -2.95 -15.65
C ALA A 23 -13.37 -3.14 -15.20
N ASP A 24 -13.62 -3.11 -13.90
CA ASP A 24 -14.97 -3.22 -13.31
C ASP A 24 -15.86 -2.01 -13.62
N ILE A 25 -15.30 -0.80 -13.67
CA ILE A 25 -16.05 0.45 -13.87
C ILE A 25 -16.23 0.80 -15.36
N ALA A 26 -15.17 0.63 -16.16
CA ALA A 26 -15.08 1.16 -17.52
C ALA A 26 -14.84 0.08 -18.59
N GLY A 27 -14.76 -1.20 -18.20
CA GLY A 27 -14.51 -2.32 -19.10
C GLY A 27 -13.03 -2.68 -19.24
N ALA A 28 -12.78 -3.92 -19.66
CA ALA A 28 -11.44 -4.49 -19.75
C ALA A 28 -10.55 -3.76 -20.78
N GLU A 29 -11.12 -3.34 -21.91
CA GLU A 29 -10.42 -2.64 -22.98
C GLU A 29 -9.86 -1.30 -22.51
N TYR A 30 -10.62 -0.57 -21.67
CA TYR A 30 -10.16 0.68 -21.08
C TYR A 30 -8.99 0.45 -20.12
N ALA A 31 -9.11 -0.54 -19.22
CA ALA A 31 -8.03 -0.88 -18.30
C ALA A 31 -6.76 -1.32 -19.03
N GLN A 32 -6.89 -2.10 -20.11
CA GLN A 32 -5.76 -2.50 -20.97
C GLN A 32 -5.13 -1.31 -21.69
N ALA A 33 -5.93 -0.37 -22.20
CA ALA A 33 -5.42 0.84 -22.82
C ALA A 33 -4.63 1.70 -21.81
N VAL A 34 -5.13 1.83 -20.57
CA VAL A 34 -4.40 2.52 -19.50
C VAL A 34 -3.11 1.77 -19.16
N GLN A 35 -3.17 0.45 -18.98
CA GLN A 35 -1.99 -0.38 -18.69
C GLN A 35 -0.89 -0.18 -19.75
N LEU A 36 -1.27 -0.18 -21.03
CA LEU A 36 -0.35 0.08 -22.14
C LEU A 36 0.16 1.53 -22.13
N GLY A 37 -0.72 2.51 -21.91
CA GLY A 37 -0.37 3.93 -21.93
C GLY A 37 0.63 4.35 -20.85
N ILE A 38 0.70 3.62 -19.74
CA ILE A 38 1.72 3.82 -18.68
C ILE A 38 2.85 2.80 -18.74
N GLU A 39 2.88 1.95 -19.76
CA GLU A 39 3.85 0.86 -19.95
C GLU A 39 4.01 -0.02 -18.70
N TYR A 40 2.90 -0.36 -18.04
CA TYR A 40 2.91 -1.15 -16.81
C TYR A 40 3.16 -2.63 -17.11
N ALA A 41 4.45 -2.97 -17.21
CA ALA A 41 5.00 -4.30 -17.42
C ALA A 41 6.11 -4.58 -16.38
N PRO A 42 5.74 -4.82 -15.10
CA PRO A 42 6.73 -5.00 -14.04
C PRO A 42 7.60 -6.25 -14.29
N ALA A 43 8.91 -6.07 -14.30
CA ALA A 43 9.91 -7.13 -14.42
C ALA A 43 10.94 -7.00 -13.28
N PRO A 44 10.58 -7.37 -12.04
CA PRO A 44 11.47 -7.21 -10.90
C PRO A 44 12.75 -8.05 -11.08
N PRO A 45 13.93 -7.48 -10.84
CA PRO A 45 15.20 -8.20 -11.01
C PRO A 45 15.49 -9.23 -9.90
N PHE A 46 14.68 -9.27 -8.84
CA PHE A 46 14.83 -10.16 -7.70
C PHE A 46 13.48 -10.77 -7.30
N ASP A 47 13.44 -12.04 -6.92
CA ASP A 47 12.24 -12.73 -6.41
C ASP A 47 12.09 -12.57 -4.89
N CYS A 48 12.15 -11.33 -4.40
CA CYS A 48 12.10 -11.02 -2.97
C CYS A 48 10.87 -10.17 -2.58
N GLY A 49 9.87 -10.07 -3.45
CA GLY A 49 8.66 -9.29 -3.22
C GLY A 49 7.66 -9.92 -2.24
N ARG A 50 7.87 -11.19 -1.85
CA ARG A 50 7.01 -11.95 -0.92
C ARG A 50 7.86 -12.54 0.20
N PRO A 51 7.41 -12.49 1.47
CA PRO A 51 8.16 -13.03 2.61
C PRO A 51 8.62 -14.47 2.41
N GLU A 52 7.75 -15.34 1.87
CA GLU A 52 8.00 -16.75 1.63
C GLU A 52 9.00 -17.05 0.50
N ARG A 53 9.44 -16.02 -0.25
CA ARG A 53 10.44 -16.17 -1.33
C ARG A 53 11.77 -15.47 -1.02
N ALA A 54 11.80 -14.62 0.00
CA ALA A 54 13.02 -13.95 0.43
C ALA A 54 13.94 -14.92 1.19
N ALA A 55 15.26 -14.73 1.06
CA ALA A 55 16.22 -15.41 1.93
C ALA A 55 15.95 -15.06 3.42
N PRO A 56 16.09 -16.02 4.36
CA PRO A 56 15.75 -15.81 5.76
C PRO A 56 16.42 -14.58 6.38
N GLU A 57 17.69 -14.34 6.04
CA GLU A 57 18.47 -13.22 6.59
C GLU A 57 17.95 -11.86 6.09
N ILE A 58 17.46 -11.80 4.85
CA ILE A 58 16.82 -10.60 4.28
C ILE A 58 15.47 -10.36 4.95
N LEU A 59 14.67 -11.42 5.13
CA LEU A 59 13.39 -11.33 5.81
C LEU A 59 13.56 -10.83 7.26
N GLU A 60 14.51 -11.38 8.01
CA GLU A 60 14.83 -10.98 9.38
C GLU A 60 15.27 -9.52 9.46
N ALA A 61 16.18 -9.10 8.58
CA ALA A 61 16.67 -7.72 8.54
C ALA A 61 15.54 -6.72 8.24
N VAL A 62 14.66 -7.04 7.29
CA VAL A 62 13.49 -6.21 6.97
C VAL A 62 12.49 -6.20 8.12
N ALA A 63 12.20 -7.35 8.73
CA ALA A 63 11.29 -7.44 9.87
C ALA A 63 11.76 -6.60 11.06
N ALA A 64 13.05 -6.70 11.43
CA ALA A 64 13.66 -5.89 12.48
C ALA A 64 13.53 -4.39 12.18
N ARG A 65 13.84 -3.98 10.95
CA ARG A 65 13.68 -2.59 10.50
C ARG A 65 12.23 -2.13 10.58
N MET A 66 11.30 -2.93 10.08
CA MET A 66 9.87 -2.58 10.05
C MET A 66 9.27 -2.51 11.46
N ASN A 67 9.67 -3.38 12.38
CA ASN A 67 9.20 -3.35 13.76
C ASN A 67 9.58 -2.03 14.45
N ARG A 68 10.82 -1.56 14.27
CA ARG A 68 11.24 -0.24 14.79
C ARG A 68 10.39 0.90 14.21
N VAL A 69 10.23 0.92 12.88
CA VAL A 69 9.44 1.95 12.20
C VAL A 69 7.97 1.95 12.65
N ARG A 70 7.37 0.78 12.88
CA ARG A 70 5.98 0.65 13.32
C ARG A 70 5.75 1.26 14.70
N VAL A 71 6.65 1.01 15.66
CA VAL A 71 6.56 1.58 17.01
C VAL A 71 6.66 3.10 16.95
N ASP A 72 7.70 3.63 16.29
CA ASP A 72 7.92 5.07 16.17
C ASP A 72 6.72 5.78 15.50
N ARG A 73 6.15 5.15 14.46
CA ARG A 73 4.96 5.66 13.76
C ARG A 73 3.72 5.65 14.64
N TYR A 74 3.47 4.59 15.38
CA TYR A 74 2.28 4.49 16.22
C TYR A 74 2.27 5.60 17.27
N ASP A 75 3.40 5.82 17.94
CA ASP A 75 3.53 6.87 18.94
C ASP A 75 3.39 8.27 18.33
N ALA A 76 4.00 8.50 17.16
CA ALA A 76 3.86 9.78 16.46
C ALA A 76 2.41 10.06 16.04
N VAL A 77 1.71 9.05 15.51
CA VAL A 77 0.29 9.15 15.12
C VAL A 77 -0.58 9.41 16.34
N ARG A 78 -0.35 8.71 17.46
CA ARG A 78 -1.10 8.96 18.71
C ARG A 78 -0.91 10.37 19.22
N ARG A 79 0.33 10.87 19.28
CA ARG A 79 0.61 12.25 19.70
C ARG A 79 -0.04 13.27 18.76
N ALA A 80 -0.04 13.01 17.44
CA ALA A 80 -0.70 13.88 16.48
C ALA A 80 -2.22 13.89 16.68
N ALA A 81 -2.84 12.73 16.88
CA ALA A 81 -4.27 12.62 17.13
C ALA A 81 -4.70 13.34 18.42
N GLN A 82 -3.90 13.23 19.50
CA GLN A 82 -4.14 13.94 20.75
C GLN A 82 -4.14 15.47 20.55
N ARG A 83 -3.13 16.01 19.86
CA ARG A 83 -3.08 17.45 19.55
C ARG A 83 -4.27 17.92 18.71
N MET A 84 -4.74 17.10 17.78
CA MET A 84 -5.92 17.42 16.97
C MET A 84 -7.20 17.44 17.81
N GLN A 85 -7.30 16.60 18.84
CA GLN A 85 -8.44 16.59 19.76
C GLN A 85 -8.40 17.77 20.74
N GLU A 86 -7.23 18.08 21.30
CA GLU A 86 -7.00 19.23 22.19
C GLU A 86 -7.29 20.55 21.46
N GLY A 87 -6.73 20.74 20.26
CA GLY A 87 -6.99 21.93 19.45
C GLY A 87 -8.44 22.04 18.95
N ALA A 88 -9.18 20.93 18.86
CA ALA A 88 -10.61 20.95 18.54
C ALA A 88 -11.48 21.29 19.77
N LEU A 89 -10.97 21.08 20.99
CA LEU A 89 -11.64 21.44 22.24
C LEU A 89 -11.40 22.91 22.60
N GLU A 90 -10.24 23.48 22.28
CA GLU A 90 -9.92 24.91 22.48
C GLU A 90 -10.66 25.85 21.52
N GLN A 91 -11.17 25.34 20.39
CA GLN A 91 -11.92 26.11 19.38
C GLN A 91 -13.45 26.04 19.55
N ARG A 92 -13.94 25.49 20.67
CA ARG A 92 -15.36 25.42 21.05
C ARG A 92 -15.66 26.35 22.21
#